data_AF-A0A8J1ZZ94-F1
#
_entry.id   AF-A0A8J1ZZ94-F1
#
_cell.length_a   1.000
_cell.length_b   1.000
_cell.length_c   1.000
_cell.angle_alpha   90.00
_cell.angle_beta   90.00
_cell.angle_gamma   90.00
#
_symmetry.space_group_name_H-M   'P 1'
#
loop_
_entity.id
_entity.type
_entity.pdbx_description
1 polymer ?
#
loop_
_entity_poly.entity_id
_entity_poly.type
_entity_poly.pdbx_seq_one_letter_code
_entity_poly.pdbx_strand_id
1 'polypeptide(L)'
;MAQSVMSPMVKNSPMATAESFNSMMPTGLKGKLASLEDFISMQNEELAAQRQEIESLRNDKQNIEQHYQAQLQELKKTMVADVQRMQDEVKRHFAQQRADNARLQQQITTLKGEKTSLQQQILGLQRRIQEIEEQIGCD
;
A
#
# COMPACT_ATOMS: atom_id res chain seq x y z
N MET A 1 1.33 -10.75 10.42
CA MET A 1 2.49 -11.66 10.30
C MET A 1 3.71 -10.85 9.90
N ALA A 2 4.34 -10.19 10.86
CA ALA A 2 5.61 -9.49 10.68
C ALA A 2 6.54 -9.94 11.81
N GLN A 3 7.16 -11.12 11.63
CA GLN A 3 8.33 -11.51 12.41
C GLN A 3 9.54 -10.86 11.75
N SER A 4 9.87 -9.64 12.19
CA SER A 4 11.16 -9.04 11.88
C SER A 4 12.20 -9.69 12.78
N VAL A 5 12.91 -10.65 12.21
CA VAL A 5 14.03 -11.37 12.81
C VAL A 5 15.19 -10.40 12.92
N MET A 6 15.21 -9.60 13.98
CA MET A 6 16.36 -8.75 14.31
C MET A 6 17.27 -9.58 15.22
N SER A 7 18.14 -10.37 14.58
CA SER A 7 19.19 -11.11 15.28
C SER A 7 20.15 -10.15 15.98
N PRO A 8 20.55 -10.43 17.23
CA PRO A 8 21.58 -9.66 17.90
C PRO A 8 22.95 -10.10 17.35
N MET A 9 23.57 -9.27 16.51
CA MET A 9 24.99 -9.40 16.20
C MET A 9 25.72 -8.11 16.52
N VAL A 10 25.93 -7.90 17.82
CA VAL A 10 27.20 -7.34 18.28
C VAL A 10 27.95 -8.51 18.89
N LYS A 11 28.65 -9.28 18.04
CA LYS A 11 29.72 -10.13 18.56
C LYS A 11 30.79 -9.14 19.04
N ASN A 12 30.80 -8.90 20.35
CA ASN A 12 32.00 -8.43 21.02
C ASN A 12 33.09 -9.46 20.68
N SER A 13 33.89 -9.17 19.65
CA SER A 13 35.19 -9.80 19.50
C SER A 13 35.99 -9.47 20.75
N PRO A 14 36.64 -10.48 21.36
CA PRO A 14 37.25 -10.32 22.66
C PRO A 14 38.41 -9.34 22.52
N MET A 15 38.33 -8.25 23.28
CA MET A 15 39.48 -7.44 23.68
C MET A 15 40.34 -8.26 24.66
N ALA A 16 40.77 -9.45 24.22
CA ALA A 16 41.63 -10.39 24.95
C ALA A 16 43.05 -10.45 24.36
N THR A 17 43.39 -9.55 23.44
CA THR A 17 44.72 -9.47 22.82
C THR A 17 45.71 -8.67 23.67
N ALA A 18 45.24 -7.75 24.52
CA ALA A 18 46.13 -6.94 25.35
C ALA A 18 46.67 -7.67 26.60
N GLU A 19 45.84 -8.48 27.26
CA GLU A 19 46.24 -9.14 28.52
C GLU A 19 47.02 -10.44 28.31
N SER A 20 46.81 -11.12 27.18
CA SER A 20 47.54 -12.37 26.86
C SER A 20 49.00 -12.12 26.43
N PHE A 21 49.33 -10.92 25.94
CA PHE A 21 50.67 -10.56 25.48
C PHE A 21 51.70 -10.42 26.61
N ASN A 22 51.26 -10.17 27.85
CA ASN A 22 52.16 -9.83 28.95
C ASN A 22 52.72 -11.07 29.69
N SER A 23 52.16 -12.27 29.47
CA SER A 23 52.50 -13.49 30.23
C SER A 23 53.65 -14.31 29.60
N MET A 24 54.07 -14.04 28.38
CA MET A 24 55.03 -14.89 27.66
C MET A 24 56.01 -14.08 26.82
N MET A 25 56.58 -13.03 27.41
CA MET A 25 57.57 -12.20 26.73
C MET A 25 58.95 -12.88 26.80
N PRO A 26 59.49 -13.39 25.68
CA PRO A 26 60.80 -14.03 25.67
C PRO A 26 61.91 -13.03 26.03
N THR A 27 62.81 -13.44 26.93
CA THR A 27 63.88 -12.62 27.47
C THR A 27 65.07 -12.59 26.50
N GLY A 28 64.98 -11.71 25.50
CA GLY A 28 66.05 -11.43 24.54
C GLY A 28 65.53 -10.76 23.27
N LEU A 29 66.37 -9.98 22.58
CA LEU A 29 65.97 -9.26 21.35
C LEU A 29 65.39 -10.19 20.28
N LYS A 30 65.97 -11.38 20.12
CA LYS A 30 65.52 -12.39 19.15
C LYS A 30 64.10 -12.90 19.45
N GLY A 31 63.77 -13.09 20.72
CA GLY A 31 62.44 -13.51 21.13
C GLY A 31 61.40 -12.42 20.88
N LYS A 32 61.72 -11.18 21.26
CA LYS A 32 60.84 -10.04 20.99
C LYS A 32 60.58 -9.85 19.50
N LEU A 33 61.61 -10.08 18.66
CA LEU A 33 61.47 -10.03 17.21
C LEU A 33 60.50 -11.10 16.69
N ALA A 34 60.66 -12.36 17.12
CA ALA A 34 59.74 -13.45 16.74
C ALA A 34 58.30 -13.16 17.17
N SER A 35 58.08 -12.67 18.39
CA SER A 35 56.73 -12.29 18.86
C SER A 35 56.12 -11.13 18.06
N LEU A 36 56.95 -10.19 17.58
CA LEU A 36 56.49 -9.11 16.70
C LEU A 36 56.14 -9.63 15.30
N GLU A 37 56.92 -10.56 14.77
CA GLU A 37 56.65 -11.21 13.48
C GLU A 37 55.31 -11.97 13.51
N ASP A 38 55.05 -12.75 14.56
CA ASP A 38 53.78 -13.45 14.76
C ASP A 38 52.60 -12.48 14.90
N PHE A 39 52.78 -11.39 15.66
CA PHE A 39 51.75 -10.37 15.82
C PHE A 39 51.43 -9.65 14.50
N ILE A 40 52.44 -9.32 13.70
CA ILE A 40 52.27 -8.72 12.36
C ILE A 40 51.51 -9.68 11.45
N SER A 41 51.82 -10.98 11.49
CA SER A 41 51.13 -11.97 10.67
C SER A 41 49.65 -12.08 11.05
N MET A 42 49.35 -12.13 12.36
CA MET A 42 47.98 -12.16 12.85
C MET A 42 47.20 -10.88 12.48
N GLN A 43 47.80 -9.71 12.63
CA GLN A 43 47.19 -8.43 12.23
C GLN A 43 46.93 -8.37 10.72
N ASN A 44 47.81 -8.92 9.88
CA ASN A 44 47.60 -8.99 8.43
C ASN A 44 46.42 -9.88 8.06
N GLU A 45 46.27 -11.03 8.73
CA GLU A 45 45.11 -11.92 8.55
C GLU A 45 43.80 -11.23 8.97
N GLU A 46 43.81 -10.54 10.12
CA GLU A 46 42.65 -9.79 10.59
C GLU A 46 42.26 -8.66 9.63
N LEU A 47 43.25 -7.91 9.10
CA LEU A 47 43.02 -6.88 8.08
C LEU A 47 42.45 -7.46 6.79
N ALA A 48 42.90 -8.64 6.37
CA ALA A 48 42.36 -9.32 5.19
C ALA A 48 40.90 -9.74 5.40
N ALA A 49 40.58 -10.31 6.57
CA ALA A 49 39.22 -10.68 6.94
C ALA A 49 38.28 -9.47 6.99
N GLN A 50 38.71 -8.36 7.61
CA GLN A 50 37.94 -7.12 7.67
C GLN A 50 37.70 -6.52 6.28
N ARG A 51 38.69 -6.57 5.37
CA ARG A 51 38.51 -6.12 3.98
C ARG A 51 37.44 -6.94 3.26
N GLN A 52 37.42 -8.25 3.47
CA GLN A 52 36.40 -9.13 2.90
C GLN A 52 35.01 -8.84 3.47
N GLU A 53 34.90 -8.60 4.77
CA GLU A 53 33.64 -8.25 5.42
C GLU A 53 33.10 -6.91 4.90
N ILE A 54 33.95 -5.88 4.76
CA ILE A 54 33.58 -4.59 4.18
C ILE A 54 33.04 -4.75 2.77
N GLU A 55 33.65 -5.60 1.95
CA GLU A 55 33.19 -5.84 0.58
C GLU A 55 31.85 -6.58 0.56
N SER A 56 31.65 -7.56 1.44
CA SER A 56 30.35 -8.22 1.62
C SER A 56 29.26 -7.22 2.01
N LEU A 57 29.52 -6.37 2.99
CA LEU A 57 28.57 -5.35 3.45
C LEU A 57 28.24 -4.32 2.36
N ARG A 58 29.21 -3.96 1.51
CA ARG A 58 28.97 -3.08 0.36
C ARG A 58 28.05 -3.73 -0.67
N ASN A 59 28.27 -5.00 -0.97
CA ASN A 59 27.42 -5.76 -1.88
C ASN A 59 26.00 -5.91 -1.32
N ASP A 60 25.87 -6.25 -0.04
CA ASP A 60 24.57 -6.37 0.63
C ASP A 60 23.82 -5.04 0.62
N LYS A 61 24.50 -3.93 0.93
CA LYS A 61 23.93 -2.59 0.83
C LYS A 61 23.41 -2.30 -0.58
N GLN A 62 24.21 -2.56 -1.61
CA GLN A 62 23.81 -2.32 -3.00
C GLN A 62 22.60 -3.16 -3.40
N ASN A 63 22.56 -4.43 -3.00
CA ASN A 63 21.44 -5.33 -3.27
C ASN A 63 20.16 -4.84 -2.58
N ILE A 64 20.27 -4.40 -1.33
CA ILE A 64 19.15 -3.85 -0.56
C ILE A 64 18.62 -2.56 -1.22
N GLU A 65 19.51 -1.65 -1.61
CA GLU A 65 19.13 -0.41 -2.30
C GLU A 65 18.39 -0.69 -3.61
N GLN A 66 18.89 -1.62 -4.43
CA GLN A 66 18.23 -2.02 -5.68
C GLN A 66 16.86 -2.64 -5.43
N HIS A 67 16.77 -3.54 -4.44
CA HIS A 67 15.51 -4.20 -4.08
C HIS A 67 14.45 -3.18 -3.62
N TYR A 68 14.82 -2.23 -2.75
CA TYR A 68 13.89 -1.18 -2.33
C TYR A 68 13.50 -0.26 -3.48
N GLN A 69 14.44 0.13 -4.33
CA GLN A 69 14.13 0.97 -5.49
C GLN A 69 13.14 0.28 -6.44
N ALA A 70 13.30 -1.03 -6.68
CA ALA A 70 12.37 -1.81 -7.49
C ALA A 70 10.97 -1.89 -6.85
N GLN A 71 10.89 -2.18 -5.55
CA GLN A 71 9.61 -2.21 -4.82
C GLN A 71 8.89 -0.86 -4.84
N LEU A 72 9.64 0.24 -4.68
CA LEU A 72 9.08 1.58 -4.63
C LEU A 72 8.53 2.01 -6.01
N GLN A 73 9.22 1.61 -7.09
CA GLN A 73 8.73 1.81 -8.46
C GLN A 73 7.45 1.01 -8.75
N GLU A 74 7.41 -0.27 -8.35
CA GLU A 74 6.22 -1.10 -8.58
C GLU A 74 5.02 -0.64 -7.76
N LEU A 75 5.24 -0.24 -6.50
CA LEU A 75 4.21 0.35 -5.66
C LEU A 75 3.67 1.64 -6.28
N LYS A 76 4.56 2.54 -6.71
CA LYS A 76 4.18 3.79 -7.38
C LYS A 76 3.35 3.51 -8.64
N LYS A 77 3.78 2.58 -9.48
CA LYS A 77 3.07 2.19 -10.71
C LYS A 77 1.67 1.66 -10.40
N THR A 78 1.56 0.77 -9.42
CA THR A 78 0.28 0.19 -8.97
C THR A 78 -0.66 1.28 -8.46
N MET A 79 -0.17 2.15 -7.55
CA MET A 79 -0.98 3.24 -6.99
C MET A 79 -1.46 4.22 -8.06
N VAL A 80 -0.62 4.59 -9.02
CA VAL A 80 -1.02 5.47 -10.13
C VAL A 80 -2.12 4.82 -10.98
N ALA A 81 -1.98 3.52 -11.29
CA ALA A 81 -2.98 2.78 -12.04
C ALA A 81 -4.32 2.69 -11.30
N ASP A 82 -4.28 2.45 -9.98
CA ASP A 82 -5.49 2.35 -9.16
C ASP A 82 -6.20 3.70 -9.03
N VAL A 83 -5.46 4.80 -8.82
CA VAL A 83 -6.05 6.16 -8.80
C VAL A 83 -6.70 6.48 -10.14
N GLN A 84 -6.06 6.15 -11.26
CA GLN A 84 -6.63 6.37 -12.59
C GLN A 84 -7.92 5.56 -12.78
N ARG A 85 -7.91 4.27 -12.41
CA ARG A 85 -9.09 3.40 -12.49
C ARG A 85 -10.25 3.95 -11.65
N MET A 86 -9.98 4.33 -10.40
CA MET A 86 -10.98 4.92 -9.51
C MET A 86 -11.55 6.23 -10.09
N GLN A 87 -10.71 7.08 -10.67
CA GLN A 87 -11.17 8.33 -11.27
C GLN A 87 -12.13 8.07 -12.44
N ASP A 88 -11.83 7.08 -13.28
CA ASP A 88 -12.66 6.72 -14.42
C ASP A 88 -13.98 6.05 -13.99
N GLU A 89 -13.94 5.19 -12.97
CA GLU A 89 -15.14 4.60 -12.36
C GLU A 89 -16.06 5.68 -11.76
N VAL A 90 -15.51 6.62 -10.99
CA VAL A 90 -16.28 7.73 -10.41
C VAL A 90 -16.95 8.56 -11.51
N LYS A 91 -16.21 8.94 -12.55
CA LYS A 91 -16.78 9.69 -13.69
C LYS A 91 -17.92 8.93 -14.35
N ARG A 92 -17.72 7.63 -14.60
CA ARG A 92 -18.74 6.76 -15.21
C ARG A 92 -19.99 6.67 -14.32
N HIS A 93 -19.82 6.46 -13.01
CA HIS A 93 -20.93 6.39 -12.07
C HIS A 93 -21.71 7.70 -11.99
N PHE A 94 -21.04 8.85 -11.97
CA PHE A 94 -21.70 10.16 -12.01
C PHE A 94 -22.52 10.37 -13.29
N ALA A 95 -21.95 10.02 -14.44
CA ALA A 95 -22.66 10.13 -15.72
C ALA A 95 -23.90 9.24 -15.75
N GLN A 96 -23.77 7.99 -15.28
CA GLN A 96 -24.89 7.05 -15.19
C GLN A 96 -25.97 7.55 -14.23
N GLN A 97 -25.59 7.99 -13.04
CA GLN A 97 -26.52 8.50 -12.03
C GLN A 97 -27.26 9.75 -12.53
N ARG A 98 -26.59 10.63 -13.29
CA ARG A 98 -27.24 11.77 -13.93
C ARG A 98 -28.27 11.35 -14.98
N ALA A 99 -27.95 10.37 -15.82
CA ALA A 99 -28.86 9.85 -16.83
C ALA A 99 -30.08 9.16 -16.18
N ASP A 100 -29.86 8.34 -15.16
CA ASP A 100 -30.93 7.67 -14.43
C ASP A 100 -31.84 8.67 -13.70
N ASN A 101 -31.28 9.69 -13.06
CA ASN A 101 -32.07 10.77 -12.46
C ASN A 101 -32.94 11.50 -13.49
N ALA A 102 -32.38 11.82 -14.67
CA ALA A 102 -33.15 12.47 -15.73
C ALA A 102 -34.32 11.58 -16.21
N ARG A 103 -34.07 10.27 -16.39
CA ARG A 103 -35.09 9.30 -16.76
C ARG A 103 -36.19 9.18 -15.70
N LEU A 104 -35.82 9.11 -14.42
CA LEU A 104 -36.77 9.06 -13.31
C LEU A 104 -37.63 10.32 -13.24
N GLN A 105 -37.02 11.51 -13.42
CA GLN A 105 -37.76 12.77 -13.46
C GLN A 105 -38.75 12.84 -14.62
N GLN A 106 -38.38 12.31 -15.78
CA GLN A 106 -39.28 12.21 -16.93
C GLN A 106 -40.47 11.28 -16.61
N GLN A 107 -40.22 10.10 -16.04
CA GLN A 107 -41.28 9.18 -15.63
C GLN A 107 -42.22 9.79 -14.60
N ILE A 108 -41.69 10.50 -13.59
CA ILE A 108 -42.50 11.22 -12.59
C ILE A 108 -43.40 12.25 -13.26
N THR A 109 -42.88 13.00 -14.23
CA THR A 109 -43.65 14.00 -14.97
C THR A 109 -44.78 13.35 -15.76
N THR A 110 -44.51 12.25 -16.48
CA THR A 110 -45.53 11.49 -17.21
C THR A 110 -46.62 10.97 -16.28
N LEU A 111 -46.24 10.30 -15.18
CA LEU A 111 -47.19 9.76 -14.20
C LEU A 111 -48.06 10.85 -13.56
N LYS A 112 -47.52 12.05 -13.33
CA LYS A 112 -48.32 13.20 -12.86
C LYS A 112 -49.37 13.60 -13.90
N GLY A 113 -48.99 13.66 -15.17
CA GLY A 113 -49.92 13.96 -16.27
C GLY A 113 -51.04 12.93 -16.39
N GLU A 114 -50.69 11.64 -16.36
CA GLU A 114 -51.64 10.53 -16.36
C GLU A 114 -52.59 10.59 -15.16
N LYS A 115 -52.07 10.84 -13.96
CA LYS A 115 -52.88 11.02 -12.74
C LYS A 115 -53.90 12.16 -12.92
N THR A 116 -53.48 13.31 -13.43
CA THR A 116 -54.39 14.45 -13.67
C THR A 116 -55.46 14.09 -14.72
N SER A 117 -55.08 13.41 -15.81
CA SER A 117 -56.03 12.96 -16.83
C SER A 117 -57.08 12.01 -16.25
N LEU A 118 -56.66 11.03 -15.46
CA LEU A 118 -57.57 10.10 -14.78
C LEU A 118 -58.50 10.81 -13.80
N GLN A 119 -58.00 11.80 -13.05
CA GLN A 119 -58.84 12.60 -12.15
C GLN A 119 -59.93 13.38 -12.91
N GLN A 120 -59.60 13.96 -14.07
CA GLN A 120 -60.59 14.64 -14.92
C GLN A 120 -61.63 13.68 -15.49
N GLN A 121 -61.21 12.48 -15.90
CA GLN A 121 -62.13 11.43 -16.38
C GLN A 121 -63.09 11.00 -15.28
N ILE A 122 -62.61 10.80 -14.05
CA ILE A 122 -63.45 10.46 -12.88
C ILE A 122 -64.49 11.55 -12.63
N LEU A 123 -64.09 12.83 -12.61
CA LEU A 123 -65.03 13.94 -12.43
C LEU A 123 -66.10 13.99 -13.53
N GLY A 124 -65.70 13.75 -14.79
CA GLY A 124 -66.63 13.67 -15.91
C GLY A 124 -67.64 12.53 -15.78
N LEU A 125 -67.19 11.34 -15.34
CA LEU A 125 -68.05 10.20 -15.08
C LEU A 125 -69.01 10.46 -13.90
N GLN A 126 -68.53 11.07 -12.82
CA GLN A 126 -69.37 11.43 -11.67
C GLN A 126 -70.51 12.37 -12.06
N ARG A 127 -70.25 13.38 -12.90
CA ARG A 127 -71.31 14.27 -13.42
C ARG A 127 -72.35 13.53 -14.26
N ARG A 128 -71.90 12.65 -15.17
CA ARG A 128 -72.81 11.84 -15.99
C ARG A 128 -73.67 10.90 -15.14
N ILE A 129 -73.11 10.33 -14.07
CA ILE A 129 -73.87 9.50 -13.12
C ILE A 129 -74.95 10.35 -12.45
N GLN A 130 -74.59 11.53 -11.94
CA GLN A 130 -75.53 12.44 -11.30
C GLN A 130 -76.68 12.88 -12.25
N GLU A 131 -76.36 13.21 -13.50
CA GLU A 131 -77.35 13.53 -14.53
C GLU A 131 -78.34 12.38 -14.78
N ILE A 132 -77.84 11.13 -14.80
CA ILE A 132 -78.68 9.93 -14.97
C ILE A 132 -79.53 9.69 -13.72
N GLU A 133 -78.96 9.83 -12.52
CA GLU A 133 -79.68 9.68 -11.25
C GLU A 133 -80.82 10.70 -11.13
N GLU A 134 -80.61 11.94 -11.55
CA GLU A 134 -81.64 12.99 -11.60
C GLU A 134 -82.75 12.65 -12.61
N GLN A 135 -82.40 12.15 -13.80
CA GLN A 135 -83.39 11.74 -14.82
C GLN A 135 -84.27 10.58 -14.34
N ILE A 136 -83.67 9.58 -13.68
CA ILE A 136 -84.42 8.41 -13.17
C ILE A 136 -85.30 8.79 -11.98
N GLY A 137 -84.89 9.74 -11.13
CA GLY A 137 -85.66 10.17 -9.96
C GLY A 137 -86.89 11.04 -10.29
N CYS A 138 -87.08 11.42 -11.55
CA CYS A 138 -88.22 12.22 -12.02
C CYS A 138 -89.32 11.40 -12.74
N ASP A 139 -89.09 10.11 -13.02
CA ASP A 139 -90.10 9.15 -13.49
C ASP A 139 -90.69 8.32 -12.33
#